data_AF-A0AAU1HI78-F1
#
_entry.id   AF-A0AAU1HI78-F1
#
_cell.length_a   1.000
_cell.length_b   1.000
_cell.length_c   1.000
_cell.angle_alpha   90.00
_cell.angle_beta   90.00
_cell.angle_gamma   90.00
#
_symmetry.space_group_name_H-M   'P 1'
#
loop_
_entity.id
_entity.type
_entity.pdbx_description
1 polymer ?
#
loop_
_entity_poly.entity_id
_entity_poly.type
_entity_poly.pdbx_seq_one_letter_code
_entity_poly.pdbx_strand_id
1 'polypeptide(L)' 'MFGEVLGMPDVDVEDSFFDLGGHSLLASKLTRRVQEAFGIKIPVRRIYQAPTPATLAAYLYAS' A
#
# COMPACT_ATOMS: atom_id res chain seq x y z
N MET A 1 2.69 -7.84 -2.05
CA MET A 1 2.95 -6.68 -1.15
C MET A 1 1.83 -6.39 -0.15
N PHE A 2 0.61 -6.03 -0.56
CA PHE A 2 -0.50 -5.73 0.39
C PHE A 2 -0.86 -6.94 1.25
N GLY A 3 -1.21 -8.07 0.62
CA GLY A 3 -1.49 -9.32 1.34
C GLY A 3 -0.38 -9.72 2.30
N GLU A 4 0.88 -9.66 1.88
CA GLU A 4 2.03 -9.93 2.77
C GLU A 4 2.19 -8.94 3.93
N VAL A 5 1.78 -7.68 3.79
CA VAL A 5 1.81 -6.70 4.89
C VAL A 5 0.65 -6.96 5.86
N LEU A 6 -0.51 -7.30 5.33
CA LEU A 6 -1.74 -7.55 6.08
C LEU A 6 -1.82 -8.97 6.66
N GLY A 7 -0.96 -9.89 6.22
CA GLY A 7 -1.04 -11.30 6.59
C GLY A 7 -2.20 -12.03 5.93
N MET A 8 -2.67 -11.56 4.77
CA MET A 8 -3.80 -12.10 4.03
C MET A 8 -3.35 -12.70 2.69
N PRO A 9 -3.82 -13.90 2.31
CA PRO A 9 -3.42 -14.57 1.08
C PRO A 9 -4.03 -13.90 -0.17
N ASP A 10 -5.28 -13.44 -0.09
CA ASP A 10 -6.01 -12.83 -1.19
C ASP A 10 -6.47 -11.42 -0.77
N VAL A 11 -5.99 -10.41 -1.49
CA VAL A 11 -6.40 -9.00 -1.34
C VAL A 11 -6.78 -8.51 -2.73
N ASP A 12 -8.02 -8.05 -2.89
CA ASP A 12 -8.52 -7.49 -4.15
C ASP A 12 -7.82 -6.16 -4.45
N VAL A 13 -7.77 -5.78 -5.72
CA VAL A 13 -7.16 -4.52 -6.15
C VAL A 13 -7.93 -3.29 -5.67
N GLU A 14 -9.22 -3.45 -5.34
CA GLU A 14 -10.08 -2.42 -4.77
C GLU A 14 -10.23 -2.52 -3.24
N ASP A 15 -9.63 -3.53 -2.61
CA ASP A 15 -9.69 -3.65 -1.16
C ASP A 15 -8.90 -2.54 -0.47
N SER A 16 -9.59 -1.79 0.37
CA SER A 16 -9.00 -0.75 1.19
C SER A 16 -8.09 -1.38 2.25
N PHE A 17 -6.84 -0.92 2.27
CA PHE A 17 -5.83 -1.30 3.25
C PHE A 17 -6.34 -1.18 4.69
N PHE A 18 -7.12 -0.14 4.99
CA PHE A 18 -7.62 0.13 6.34
C PHE A 18 -8.86 -0.71 6.69
N ASP A 19 -9.69 -1.04 5.71
CA ASP A 19 -10.86 -1.91 5.92
C ASP A 19 -10.40 -3.36 6.20
N LEU A 20 -9.25 -3.75 5.65
CA LEU A 20 -8.57 -5.02 5.94
C LEU A 20 -7.74 -5.01 7.25
N GLY A 21 -7.90 -3.99 8.10
CA GLY A 21 -7.22 -3.91 9.41
C GLY A 21 -5.80 -3.32 9.36
N GLY A 22 -5.41 -2.72 8.23
CA GLY A 22 -4.18 -1.96 8.10
C GLY A 22 -4.14 -0.75 9.05
N HIS A 23 -2.96 -0.47 9.61
CA HIS A 23 -2.73 0.66 10.50
C HIS A 23 -1.35 1.28 10.25
N SER A 24 -0.99 2.34 10.96
CA SER A 24 0.19 3.19 10.69
C SER A 24 1.51 2.41 10.60
N LEU A 25 1.70 1.40 11.45
CA LEU A 25 2.89 0.55 11.43
C LEU A 25 2.93 -0.32 10.16
N LEU A 26 1.81 -0.93 9.79
CA LEU A 26 1.71 -1.71 8.56
C LEU A 26 1.84 -0.82 7.32
N ALA A 27 1.25 0.37 7.33
CA ALA A 27 1.40 1.35 6.26
C ALA A 27 2.87 1.76 6.10
N SER A 28 3.60 1.96 7.20
CA SER A 28 5.04 2.25 7.17
C SER A 28 5.87 1.09 6.60
N LYS A 29 5.49 -0.16 6.89
CA LYS A 29 6.10 -1.34 6.26
C LYS A 29 5.80 -1.38 4.76
N LEU A 30 4.58 -1.05 4.36
CA LEU A 30 4.16 -1.01 2.96
C LEU A 30 4.94 0.05 2.18
N THR A 31 5.07 1.28 2.70
CA THR A 31 5.85 2.33 2.02
C THR A 31 7.32 1.96 1.87
N ARG A 32 7.93 1.30 2.87
CA ARG A 32 9.29 0.77 2.76
C ARG A 32 9.39 -0.28 1.65
N ARG A 33 8.47 -1.24 1.58
CA ARG A 33 8.45 -2.24 0.52
C ARG A 33 8.29 -1.61 -0.87
N VAL A 34 7.46 -0.57 -1.01
CA VAL A 34 7.32 0.19 -2.26
C VAL A 34 8.67 0.81 -2.66
N GLN A 35 9.38 1.41 -1.70
CA GLN A 35 10.70 1.97 -1.95
C GLN A 35 11.71 0.89 -2.39
N GLU A 36 11.70 -0.28 -1.75
CA GLU A 36 12.61 -1.39 -2.08
C GLU A 36 12.31 -2.00 -3.46
N ALA A 37 11.04 -2.15 -3.81
CA ALA A 37 10.62 -2.77 -5.07
C ALA A 37 10.72 -1.82 -6.27
N PHE A 38 10.41 -0.53 -6.09
CA PHE A 38 10.27 0.42 -7.20
C PHE A 38 11.29 1.57 -7.14
N GLY A 39 12.06 1.71 -6.07
CA GLY A 39 12.94 2.87 -5.86
C GLY A 39 12.20 4.17 -5.52
N ILE A 40 10.87 4.13 -5.37
CA ILE A 40 10.02 5.30 -5.16
C ILE A 40 9.73 5.47 -3.68
N LYS A 41 10.13 6.61 -3.11
CA LYS A 41 9.83 6.95 -1.73
C LYS A 41 8.49 7.69 -1.63
N ILE A 42 7.53 7.09 -0.92
CA ILE A 42 6.22 7.71 -0.66
C ILE A 42 6.01 7.96 0.84
N PRO A 43 5.38 9.08 1.24
CA PRO A 43 5.02 9.29 2.64
C PRO A 43 3.84 8.38 3.01
N VAL A 44 3.74 7.99 4.29
CA VAL A 44 2.63 7.16 4.81
C VAL A 44 1.25 7.78 4.51
N ARG A 45 1.16 9.12 4.49
CA ARG A 45 -0.06 9.85 4.09
C ARG A 45 -0.58 9.43 2.71
N ARG A 46 0.28 8.97 1.79
CA ARG A 46 -0.18 8.46 0.49
C ARG A 46 -1.04 7.21 0.61
N ILE A 47 -0.76 6.33 1.56
CA ILE A 47 -1.61 5.14 1.80
C ILE A 47 -3.01 5.56 2.23
N TYR A 48 -3.17 6.67 2.97
CA TYR A 48 -4.49 7.22 3.29
C TYR A 48 -5.22 7.84 2.09
N GLN A 49 -4.49 8.36 1.11
CA GLN A 49 -5.08 9.01 -0.07
C GLN A 49 -5.37 8.02 -1.20
N ALA A 50 -4.62 6.92 -1.25
CA ALA A 50 -4.71 5.84 -2.21
C ALA A 50 -4.66 4.51 -1.45
N PRO A 51 -5.76 4.15 -0.75
CA PRO A 51 -5.76 3.04 0.20
C PRO A 51 -5.89 1.67 -0.45
N THR A 52 -6.11 1.59 -1.76
CA THR A 52 -6.25 0.32 -2.48
C THR A 52 -5.01 0.03 -3.32
N PRO A 53 -4.69 -1.24 -3.62
CA PRO A 53 -3.64 -1.57 -4.56
C PRO A 53 -3.79 -0.84 -5.91
N ALA A 54 -5.00 -0.75 -6.47
CA ALA A 54 -5.26 -0.08 -7.73
C ALA A 54 -4.95 1.43 -7.68
N THR A 55 -5.45 2.12 -6.65
CA THR A 55 -5.24 3.57 -6.49
C THR A 55 -3.77 3.89 -6.20
N LEU A 56 -3.09 3.06 -5.42
CA LEU A 56 -1.67 3.26 -5.14
C LEU A 56 -0.82 3.00 -6.39
N ALA A 57 -1.13 1.96 -7.16
CA ALA A 57 -0.45 1.68 -8.42
C ALA A 57 -0.63 2.82 -9.43
N ALA A 58 -1.86 3.33 -9.58
CA ALA A 58 -2.14 4.47 -10.45
C ALA A 58 -1.32 5.71 -10.05
N TYR A 59 -1.14 5.95 -8.75
CA TYR A 59 -0.25 7.01 -8.27
C TYR A 59 1.21 6.79 -8.65
N LEU A 60 1.73 5.57 -8.49
CA LEU A 60 3.14 5.26 -8.76
C LEU A 60 3.49 5.35 -10.25
N TYR A 61 2.57 4.97 -11.15
CA TYR A 61 2.80 5.00 -12.60
C TYR A 61 2.50 6.36 -13.26
N ALA A 62 1.87 7.28 -12.52
CA ALA A 62 1.61 8.65 -13.01
C ALA A 62 2.79 9.61 -12.77
N SER A 63 3.85 9.14 -12.10
CA SER A 63 5.04 9.90 -11.70
C SER A 63 6.30 9.30 -12.32
#